data_AF-A0A1J3GZ49-F1
#
_entry.id   AF-A0A1J3GZ49-F1
#
_cell.length_a   1.000
_cell.length_b   1.000
_cell.length_c   1.000
_cell.angle_alpha   90.00
_cell.angle_beta   90.00
_cell.angle_gamma   90.00
#
_symmetry.space_group_name_H-M   'P 1'
#
loop_
_entity.id
_entity.type
_entity.pdbx_description
1 polymer ?
#
loop_
_entity_poly.entity_id
_entity_poly.type
_entity_poly.pdbx_seq_one_letter_code
_entity_poly.pdbx_strand_id
1 'polypeptide(L)' 'TNGSAGNLVTHAWRLWRKGSALELLDHTFGENYQGDEVTRCIHIALLCVQEDPEDRPTMSTIILLLTSTTITI' A
#
# COMPACT_ATOMS: atom_id res chain seq x y z
N THR A 1 -25.88 4.85 14.39
CA THR A 1 -24.50 5.13 14.81
C THR A 1 -23.61 4.12 14.11
N ASN A 2 -22.89 4.52 13.06
CA ASN A 2 -22.26 3.59 12.08
C ASN A 2 -20.98 2.95 12.66
N GLY A 3 -21.17 2.01 13.57
CA GLY A 3 -20.09 1.25 14.23
C GLY A 3 -19.53 0.17 13.34
N SER A 4 -18.53 0.52 12.54
CA SER A 4 -17.29 -0.24 12.42
C SER A 4 -16.32 0.65 11.64
N ALA A 5 -15.55 1.48 12.36
CA ALA A 5 -14.35 2.06 11.78
C ALA A 5 -13.41 0.87 11.51
N GLY A 6 -13.50 0.30 10.31
CA GLY A 6 -12.58 -0.75 9.88
C GLY A 6 -11.15 -0.27 10.15
N ASN A 7 -10.30 -1.17 10.64
CA ASN A 7 -8.92 -0.84 10.94
C ASN A 7 -8.20 -0.27 9.70
N LEU A 8 -7.03 0.33 9.91
CA LEU A 8 -6.26 0.97 8.83
C LEU A 8 -6.04 0.03 7.64
N VAL A 9 -5.75 -1.25 7.88
CA VAL A 9 -5.54 -2.27 6.84
C VAL A 9 -6.82 -2.48 6.00
N THR A 10 -7.97 -2.59 6.65
CA THR A 10 -9.27 -2.74 5.98
C THR A 10 -9.61 -1.52 5.14
N HIS A 11 -9.32 -0.32 5.67
CA HIS A 11 -9.52 0.93 4.95
C HIS A 11 -8.60 1.03 3.71
N ALA A 12 -7.32 0.73 3.87
CA ALA A 12 -6.33 0.75 2.80
C ALA A 12 -6.69 -0.23 1.67
N TRP A 13 -7.07 -1.48 1.99
CA TRP A 13 -7.53 -2.46 1.00
C TRP A 13 -8.77 -1.99 0.22
N ARG A 14 -9.68 -1.25 0.88
CA ARG A 14 -10.86 -0.70 0.21
C ARG A 14 -10.48 0.39 -0.79
N LEU A 15 -9.55 1.29 -0.44
CA LEU A 15 -9.06 2.33 -1.35
C LEU A 15 -8.27 1.72 -2.52
N TRP A 16 -7.41 0.74 -2.23
CA TRP A 16 -6.65 0.00 -3.25
C TRP A 16 -7.56 -0.62 -4.31
N ARG A 17 -8.59 -1.37 -3.88
CA ARG A 17 -9.57 -1.99 -4.80
C ARG A 17 -10.40 -0.98 -5.60
N LYS A 18 -10.51 0.26 -5.13
CA LYS A 18 -11.19 1.35 -5.85
C LYS A 18 -10.27 2.13 -6.80
N GLY A 19 -8.97 1.83 -6.81
CA GLY A 19 -7.98 2.61 -7.55
C GLY A 19 -7.70 3.99 -6.95
N SER A 20 -8.07 4.23 -5.69
CA SER A 20 -7.92 5.50 -5.00
C SER A 20 -6.91 5.43 -3.84
N ALA A 21 -5.84 4.66 -4.01
CA ALA A 21 -4.83 4.42 -2.98
C ALA A 21 -4.20 5.71 -2.41
N LEU A 22 -4.05 6.75 -3.23
CA LEU A 22 -3.48 8.04 -2.80
C LEU A 22 -4.35 8.80 -1.79
N GLU A 23 -5.64 8.46 -1.63
CA GLU A 23 -6.47 9.01 -0.55
C GLU A 23 -5.98 8.59 0.86
N LEU A 24 -5.10 7.59 0.94
CA LEU A 24 -4.47 7.17 2.19
C LEU A 24 -3.33 8.11 2.63
N LEU A 25 -2.81 8.94 1.72
CA LEU A 25 -1.66 9.81 1.99
C LEU A 25 -2.04 10.90 2.99
N ASP A 26 -1.15 11.16 3.95
CA ASP A 26 -1.36 12.24 4.90
C ASP A 26 -1.35 13.61 4.18
N HIS A 27 -2.35 14.43 4.46
CA HIS A 27 -2.52 15.76 3.87
C HIS A 27 -1.32 16.70 4.10
N THR A 28 -0.48 16.44 5.12
CA THR A 28 0.75 17.20 5.39
C THR A 28 1.80 17.09 4.27
N PHE A 29 1.72 16.06 3.42
CA PHE A 29 2.57 15.95 2.23
C PHE A 29 2.21 16.95 1.13
N GLY A 30 1.00 17.53 1.14
CA GLY A 30 0.53 18.46 0.11
C GLY A 30 0.71 17.88 -1.30
N GLU A 31 1.46 18.58 -2.16
CA GLU A 31 1.85 18.11 -3.50
C GLU A 31 3.32 17.63 -3.57
N ASN A 32 3.99 17.54 -2.42
CA ASN A 32 5.40 17.19 -2.34
C ASN A 32 5.62 15.66 -2.23
N TYR A 33 5.17 14.92 -3.26
CA TYR A 33 5.38 13.48 -3.33
C TYR A 33 5.37 12.98 -4.79
N GLN A 34 5.96 11.80 -5.02
CA GLN A 34 5.84 11.08 -6.29
C GLN A 34 4.73 10.03 -6.17
N GLY A 35 3.65 10.18 -6.93
CA GLY A 35 2.44 9.37 -6.77
C GLY A 35 2.64 7.89 -7.07
N ASP A 36 3.52 7.57 -8.00
CA ASP A 36 3.94 6.20 -8.34
C ASP A 36 4.73 5.56 -7.18
N GLU A 37 5.66 6.29 -6.55
CA GLU A 37 6.41 5.80 -5.40
C GLU A 37 5.49 5.54 -4.21
N VAL A 38 4.57 6.46 -3.92
CA VAL A 38 3.57 6.30 -2.84
C VAL A 38 2.68 5.08 -3.13
N THR A 39 2.16 4.96 -4.35
CA THR A 39 1.30 3.83 -4.74
C THR A 39 2.06 2.50 -4.62
N ARG A 40 3.33 2.46 -5.03
CA ARG A 40 4.20 1.28 -4.88
C ARG A 40 4.41 0.94 -3.41
N CYS A 41 4.70 1.92 -2.55
CA CYS A 41 4.85 1.71 -1.11
C CYS A 41 3.57 1.15 -0.48
N ILE A 42 2.39 1.68 -0.85
CA ILE A 42 1.11 1.17 -0.39
C ILE A 42 0.91 -0.28 -0.85
N HIS A 43 1.21 -0.59 -2.11
CA HIS A 43 1.09 -1.95 -2.63
C HIS A 43 1.96 -2.95 -1.85
N ILE A 44 3.24 -2.61 -1.64
CA ILE A 44 4.17 -3.44 -0.86
C ILE A 44 3.65 -3.62 0.57
N ALA A 45 3.19 -2.56 1.22
CA ALA A 45 2.63 -2.63 2.56
C ALA A 45 1.40 -3.56 2.64
N LEU A 46 0.53 -3.54 1.62
CA LEU A 46 -0.63 -4.45 1.52
C LEU A 46 -0.20 -5.90 1.35
N LEU A 47 0.83 -6.18 0.53
CA LEU A 47 1.41 -7.52 0.39
C LEU A 47 2.01 -8.02 1.71
N CYS A 48 2.63 -7.15 2.51
CA CYS A 48 3.20 -7.53 3.81
C CYS A 48 2.15 -7.94 4.86
N VAL A 49 0.89 -7.52 4.68
CA VAL A 49 -0.21 -7.77 5.65
C VAL A 49 -1.27 -8.70 5.09
N GLN A 50 -0.91 -9.54 4.12
CA GLN A 50 -1.78 -10.61 3.64
C GLN A 50 -2.22 -11.51 4.79
N GLU A 51 -3.48 -11.95 4.71
CA GLU A 51 -4.06 -12.85 5.71
C GLU A 51 -3.30 -14.17 5.74
N ASP A 52 -3.10 -14.76 4.55
CA ASP A 52 -2.23 -15.92 4.38
C ASP A 52 -0.75 -15.51 4.52
N PRO A 53 0.00 -16.09 5.48
CA PRO A 53 1.43 -15.86 5.60
C PRO A 53 2.25 -16.22 4.36
N GLU A 54 1.82 -17.20 3.56
CA GLU A 54 2.55 -17.66 2.38
C GLU A 54 2.50 -16.63 1.23
N ASP A 55 1.49 -15.75 1.21
CA ASP A 55 1.37 -14.66 0.25
C ASP A 55 2.23 -13.43 0.61
N ARG A 56 2.84 -13.41 1.81
CA ARG A 56 3.65 -12.28 2.26
C ARG A 56 5.02 -12.32 1.58
N PRO A 57 5.52 -11.20 1.03
CA PRO A 57 6.81 -11.17 0.38
C PRO A 57 7.95 -11.36 1.40
N THR A 58 9.02 -12.00 0.96
CA THR A 58 10.25 -12.07 1.74
C THR A 58 10.93 -10.71 1.81
N MET A 59 11.79 -10.50 2.80
CA MET A 59 12.57 -9.24 2.91
C MET A 59 13.42 -8.94 1.68
N SER A 60 13.97 -9.97 1.02
CA SER A 60 14.72 -9.78 -0.24
C SER A 60 13.81 -9.28 -1.37
N THR A 61 12.59 -9.81 -1.48
CA THR A 61 11.59 -9.32 -2.44
C THR A 61 11.18 -7.88 -2.13
N ILE A 62 10.98 -7.53 -0.86
CA ILE A 62 10.67 -6.15 -0.45
C ILE A 62 11.79 -5.19 -0.87
N ILE A 63 13.05 -5.52 -0.59
CA ILE A 63 14.22 -4.70 -0.99
C ILE A 63 14.26 -4.55 -2.51
N LEU A 64 14.01 -5.63 -3.26
CA LEU A 64 13.95 -5.58 -4.71
C LEU A 64 12.85 -4.63 -5.20
N LEU A 65 11.64 -4.74 -4.67
CA LEU A 65 10.50 -3.90 -5.07
C LEU A 65 10.71 -2.42 -4.74
N LEU A 66 11.36 -2.11 -3.61
CA LEU A 66 11.67 -0.74 -3.22
C LEU A 66 12.76 -0.09 -4.06
N THR A 67 13.76 -0.89 -4.48
CA THR A 67 14.92 -0.38 -5.24
C THR A 67 14.72 -0.42 -6.76
N SER A 68 13.80 -1.24 -7.26
CA SER A 68 13.52 -1.37 -8.70
C SER A 68 12.62 -0.24 -9.19
N THR A 69 13.08 0.53 -10.17
CA THR A 69 12.31 1.56 -10.87
C THR A 69 11.24 0.99 -11.82
N THR A 70 11.24 -0.32 -12.07
CA THR A 70 10.29 -1.03 -12.92
C THR A 70 9.78 -2.27 -12.20
N ILE A 71 8.46 -2.36 -11.99
CA ILE A 71 7.81 -3.60 -11.53
C ILE A 71 7.72 -4.52 -12.75
N THR A 72 8.62 -5.49 -12.84
CA THR A 72 8.46 -6.62 -13.77
C THR A 72 7.66 -7.69 -13.03
N ILE A 73 6.38 -7.81 -13.37
CA ILE A 73 5.46 -8.87 -12.92
C ILE A 73 5.52 -10.05 -13.89
#